data_AF-A0A5K1GBD7-F1
#
_entry.id   AF-A0A5K1GBD7-F1
#
_cell.length_a   1.000
_cell.length_b   1.000
_cell.length_c   1.000
_cell.angle_alpha   90.00
_cell.angle_beta   90.00
_cell.angle_gamma   90.00
#
_symmetry.space_group_name_H-M   'P 1'
#
loop_
_entity.id
_entity.type
_entity.pdbx_description
1 polymer ?
#
loop_
_entity_poly.entity_id
_entity_poly.type
_entity_poly.pdbx_seq_one_letter_code
_entity_poly.pdbx_strand_id
1 'polypeptide(L)' 'FYSREDAEDAVKYISGTILDDRPIRVDFDWGFQEGRQWGRGRSGGQ' A
#
# COMPACT_ATOMS: atom_id res chain seq x y z
N PHE A 1 3.89 9.00 4.96
CA PHE A 1 3.83 10.39 4.45
C PHE A 1 3.52 11.32 5.61
N TYR A 2 4.08 12.53 5.60
CA TYR A 2 3.85 13.51 6.65
C TYR A 2 2.73 14.49 6.27
N SER A 3 2.49 14.70 4.97
CA SER A 3 1.34 15.45 4.44
C SER A 3 0.37 14.52 3.71
N ARG A 4 -0.85 15.01 3.47
CA ARG A 4 -1.84 14.29 2.64
C ARG A 4 -1.48 14.40 1.17
N GLU A 5 -0.95 15.54 0.75
CA GLU A 5 -0.54 15.81 -0.62
C GLU A 5 0.52 14.81 -1.08
N ASP A 6 1.50 14.46 -0.23
CA ASP A 6 2.53 13.48 -0.59
C ASP A 6 1.93 12.09 -0.83
N ALA A 7 0.89 11.72 -0.07
CA ALA A 7 0.20 10.44 -0.23
C ALA A 7 -0.67 10.42 -1.50
N GLU A 8 -1.29 11.56 -1.86
CA GLU A 8 -2.01 11.74 -3.12
C GLU A 8 -1.07 11.61 -4.33
N ASP A 9 0.09 12.23 -4.28
CA ASP A 9 1.10 12.11 -5.32
C ASP A 9 1.63 10.67 -5.46
N ALA A 10 1.82 9.95 -4.35
CA ALA A 10 2.22 8.55 -4.39
C ALA A 10 1.17 7.66 -5.07
N VAL A 11 -0.11 7.80 -4.72
CA VAL A 11 -1.20 7.07 -5.38
C VAL A 11 -1.25 7.41 -6.88
N LYS A 12 -1.06 8.68 -7.24
CA LYS A 12 -1.16 9.17 -8.62
C LYS A 12 -0.01 8.73 -9.52
N TYR A 13 1.22 8.78 -9.01
CA TYR A 13 2.42 8.63 -9.86
C TYR A 13 3.22 7.35 -9.59
N ILE A 14 3.09 6.71 -8.42
CA ILE A 14 3.84 5.49 -8.08
C ILE A 14 3.00 4.23 -8.34
N SER A 15 1.69 4.30 -8.19
CA SER A 15 0.81 3.16 -8.51
C SER A 15 0.94 2.78 -10.00
N GLY A 16 1.13 1.49 -10.27
CA GLY A 16 1.37 0.95 -11.62
C GLY A 16 2.82 1.02 -12.10
N THR A 17 3.74 1.60 -11.33
CA THR A 17 5.18 1.50 -11.61
C THR A 17 5.70 0.09 -11.29
N ILE A 18 6.93 -0.21 -11.74
CA ILE A 18 7.58 -1.51 -11.53
C ILE A 18 8.55 -1.42 -10.34
N LEU A 19 8.42 -2.36 -9.41
CA LEU A 19 9.34 -2.60 -8.31
C LEU A 19 9.68 -4.10 -8.28
N ASP A 20 10.97 -4.43 -8.27
CA ASP A 20 11.47 -5.82 -8.34
C ASP A 20 10.82 -6.63 -9.48
N ASP A 21 10.82 -6.05 -10.69
CA ASP A 21 10.22 -6.62 -11.92
C ASP A 21 8.71 -6.90 -11.84
N ARG A 22 8.01 -6.34 -10.85
CA ARG A 22 6.57 -6.53 -10.66
C ARG A 22 5.82 -5.20 -10.61
N PRO A 23 4.64 -5.09 -11.25
CA PRO A 23 3.80 -3.92 -11.08
C PRO A 23 3.28 -3.86 -9.65
N ILE A 24 3.38 -2.69 -9.03
CA ILE A 24 2.84 -2.44 -7.69
C ILE A 24 1.53 -1.65 -7.77
N ARG A 25 0.66 -1.86 -6.77
CA ARG A 25 -0.54 -1.05 -6.57
C ARG A 25 -0.41 -0.30 -5.25
N VAL A 26 -0.68 0.99 -5.30
CA VAL A 26 -0.73 1.88 -4.14
C VAL A 26 -2.16 2.39 -3.99
N ASP A 27 -2.72 2.29 -2.79
CA ASP A 27 -4.06 2.77 -2.44
C ASP A 27 -4.03 3.52 -1.11
N PHE A 28 -5.06 4.34 -0.85
CA PHE A 28 -5.27 4.91 0.48
C PHE A 28 -5.73 3.86 1.48
N ASP A 29 -5.26 4.02 2.71
CA ASP A 29 -5.65 3.22 3.86
C ASP A 29 -6.11 4.13 5.00
N TRP A 30 -7.03 3.65 5.84
CA TRP A 30 -7.52 4.38 7.02
C TRP A 30 -6.51 4.51 8.16
N GLY A 31 -5.27 4.09 7.94
CA GLY A 31 -4.17 4.22 8.87
C GLY A 31 -3.79 2.88 9.50
N PHE A 32 -2.54 2.80 9.93
CA PHE A 32 -2.02 1.60 10.58
C PHE A 32 -2.76 1.32 11.89
N GLN A 33 -3.07 0.06 12.11
CA GLN A 33 -3.51 -0.48 13.39
C GLN A 33 -2.80 -1.80 13.60
N GLU A 34 -2.34 -2.06 14.83
CA GLU A 34 -1.67 -3.31 15.17
C GLU A 34 -2.54 -4.51 14.79
N GLY A 35 -1.93 -5.48 14.11
CA GLY A 35 -2.59 -6.66 13.55
C GLY A 35 -2.97 -6.55 12.08
N ARG A 36 -3.04 -5.34 11.49
CA ARG A 36 -3.36 -5.15 10.05
C ARG A 36 -2.19 -5.49 9.13
N GLN A 37 -0.97 -5.62 9.65
CA GLN A 37 0.20 -6.05 8.89
C GLN A 37 0.16 -7.54 8.53
N TRP A 38 -0.70 -8.32 9.18
CA TRP A 38 -0.86 -9.74 8.91
C TRP A 38 -1.95 -9.97 7.85
N GLY A 39 -1.67 -10.88 6.92
CA GLY A 39 -2.66 -11.33 5.95
C GLY A 39 -3.84 -12.04 6.63
N ARG A 40 -5.02 -11.98 6.01
CA ARG A 40 -6.28 -12.53 6.56
C ARG A 40 -6.76 -13.79 5.84
N GLY A 41 -5.95 -14.33 4.92
CA GLY A 41 -6.17 -15.61 4.29
C GLY A 41 -6.13 -16.75 5.31
N ARG A 42 -6.88 -17.83 5.03
CA ARG A 42 -7.07 -18.97 5.95
C ARG A 42 -5.76 -19.61 6.44
N SER A 43 -4.70 -19.55 5.64
CA SER A 43 -3.37 -20.08 5.94
C SER A 43 -2.37 -19.02 6.43
N GLY A 44 -2.83 -17.80 6.75
CA GLY A 44 -2.00 -16.68 7.25
C GLY A 44 -1.38 -15.80 6.16
N GLY A 45 -1.62 -16.11 4.88
CA GLY A 45 -1.28 -15.23 3.75
C GLY A 45 -2.32 -14.12 3.54
N GLN A 46 -2.12 -13.32 2.49
CA GLN A 46 -3.19 -12.43 1.99
C GLN A 46 -4.35 -13.25 1.41
#